data_AF-A0A962IDS1-F1
#
_entry.id   AF-A0A962IDS1-F1
#
_cell.length_a   1.000
_cell.length_b   1.000
_cell.length_c   1.000
_cell.angle_alpha   90.00
_cell.angle_beta   90.00
_cell.angle_gamma   90.00
#
_symmetry.space_group_name_H-M   'P 1'
#
loop_
_entity.id
_entity.type
_entity.pdbx_description
1 polymer ?
#
loop_
_entity_poly.entity_id
_entity_poly.type
_entity_poly.pdbx_seq_one_letter_code
_entity_poly.pdbx_strand_id
1 'polypeptide(L)'
;MLRCAMALAATLSLCGSAEVHAETLAQQAFADLASLAGEWEGTYANGRSHRVNFALTAGGSVIIETWTMSPTRQSLTLYALDGERLLATHYCPQGNQPLLVLTERDADDHDHFAFLDGTNLQDPNGSHQHALE
;
A
#
# COMPACT_ATOMS: atom_id res chain seq x y z
N MET A 1 1.88 -48.20 -62.22
CA MET A 1 0.85 -47.81 -61.23
C MET A 1 1.50 -47.86 -59.85
N LEU A 2 1.70 -46.72 -59.19
CA LEU A 2 1.78 -46.62 -57.73
C LEU A 2 1.67 -45.14 -57.33
N ARG A 3 0.57 -44.76 -56.66
CA ARG A 3 0.37 -43.43 -56.09
C ARG A 3 0.79 -43.53 -54.61
N CYS A 4 1.85 -42.83 -54.20
CA CYS A 4 2.15 -42.62 -52.78
C CYS A 4 1.12 -41.65 -52.20
N ALA A 5 0.38 -42.11 -51.19
CA ALA A 5 -0.54 -41.29 -50.40
C ALA A 5 0.20 -40.68 -49.19
N MET A 6 -0.11 -39.42 -48.92
CA MET A 6 0.36 -38.59 -47.81
C MET A 6 0.02 -39.16 -46.43
N ALA A 7 0.82 -38.79 -45.43
CA ALA A 7 0.30 -38.48 -44.10
C ALA A 7 1.10 -37.29 -43.53
N LEU A 8 0.50 -36.10 -43.53
CA LEU A 8 1.04 -34.92 -42.85
C LEU A 8 0.38 -34.85 -41.46
N ALA A 9 1.14 -35.16 -40.42
CA ALA A 9 0.68 -35.05 -39.04
C ALA A 9 0.66 -33.57 -38.62
N ALA A 10 -0.53 -33.04 -38.34
CA ALA A 10 -0.69 -31.70 -37.79
C ALA A 10 -0.53 -31.74 -36.27
N THR A 11 0.58 -31.19 -35.76
CA THR A 11 0.78 -30.92 -34.33
C THR A 11 -0.03 -29.69 -33.93
N LEU A 12 -1.14 -29.89 -33.19
CA LEU A 12 -1.83 -28.80 -32.49
C LEU A 12 -0.91 -28.30 -31.36
N SER A 13 -0.33 -27.11 -31.55
CA SER A 13 0.38 -26.40 -30.49
C SER A 13 -0.66 -25.68 -29.62
N LEU A 14 -0.86 -26.18 -28.40
CA LEU A 14 -1.75 -25.58 -27.41
C LEU A 14 -1.04 -24.36 -26.81
N CYS A 15 -1.31 -23.18 -27.35
CA CYS A 15 -0.86 -21.91 -26.78
C CYS A 15 -1.72 -21.62 -25.55
N GLY A 16 -1.22 -21.94 -24.35
CA GLY A 16 -1.82 -21.51 -23.11
C GLY A 16 -1.64 -20.01 -22.95
N SER A 17 -2.72 -19.24 -23.06
CA SER A 17 -2.73 -17.83 -22.70
C SER A 17 -2.49 -17.73 -21.19
N ALA A 18 -1.32 -17.21 -20.80
CA ALA A 18 -1.16 -16.72 -19.43
C ALA A 18 -2.11 -15.53 -19.26
N GLU A 19 -3.13 -15.69 -18.42
CA GLU A 19 -3.97 -14.57 -18.01
C GLU A 19 -3.09 -13.61 -17.20
N VAL A 20 -2.73 -12.48 -17.81
CA VAL A 20 -2.14 -11.36 -17.09
C VAL A 20 -3.27 -10.74 -16.28
N HIS A 21 -3.41 -11.14 -15.02
CA HIS A 21 -4.32 -10.47 -14.10
C HIS A 21 -3.75 -9.07 -13.85
N ALA A 22 -4.53 -8.04 -14.19
CA ALA A 22 -4.13 -6.67 -13.91
C ALA A 22 -3.99 -6.49 -12.39
N GLU A 23 -2.92 -5.83 -11.94
CA GLU A 23 -2.78 -5.51 -10.52
C GLU A 23 -3.91 -4.60 -10.07
N THR A 24 -4.48 -4.92 -8.90
CA THR A 24 -5.49 -4.08 -8.26
C THR A 24 -4.88 -2.74 -7.82
N LEU A 25 -5.71 -1.73 -7.61
CA LEU A 25 -5.28 -0.44 -7.05
C LEU A 25 -4.49 -0.62 -5.74
N ALA A 26 -4.96 -1.52 -4.86
CA ALA A 26 -4.28 -1.82 -3.60
C ALA A 26 -2.88 -2.39 -3.79
N GLN A 27 -2.68 -3.30 -4.75
CA GLN A 27 -1.38 -3.88 -5.04
C GLN A 27 -0.41 -2.84 -5.61
N GLN A 28 -0.89 -1.98 -6.52
CA GLN A 28 -0.11 -0.88 -7.07
C GLN A 28 0.31 0.11 -5.97
N ALA A 29 -0.64 0.56 -5.15
CA ALA A 29 -0.35 1.46 -4.02
C ALA A 29 0.62 0.86 -2.99
N PHE A 30 0.49 -0.43 -2.68
CA PHE A 30 1.45 -1.11 -1.81
C PHE A 30 2.85 -1.13 -2.43
N ALA A 31 2.97 -1.42 -3.73
CA ALA A 31 4.25 -1.43 -4.42
C ALA A 31 4.88 -0.03 -4.48
N ASP A 32 4.08 1.00 -4.74
CA ASP A 32 4.51 2.41 -4.73
C ASP A 32 5.05 2.79 -3.35
N LEU A 33 4.30 2.52 -2.27
CA LEU A 33 4.75 2.77 -0.89
C LEU A 33 6.00 1.97 -0.53
N ALA A 34 6.10 0.71 -0.97
CA ALA A 34 7.28 -0.11 -0.73
C ALA A 34 8.52 0.45 -1.45
N SER A 35 8.34 1.09 -2.60
CA SER A 35 9.42 1.73 -3.35
C SER A 35 10.05 2.92 -2.61
N LEU A 36 9.33 3.50 -1.64
CA LEU A 36 9.81 4.59 -0.79
C LEU A 36 10.76 4.11 0.33
N ALA A 37 11.06 2.81 0.42
CA ALA A 37 11.91 2.27 1.48
C ALA A 37 13.23 3.06 1.64
N GLY A 38 13.44 3.60 2.83
CA GLY A 38 14.54 4.50 3.14
C GLY A 38 14.16 5.62 4.11
N GLU A 39 15.15 6.46 4.41
CA GLU A 39 15.00 7.64 5.25
C GLU A 39 14.84 8.91 4.41
N TRP A 40 13.86 9.72 4.79
CA TRP A 40 13.49 10.96 4.13
C TRP A 40 13.51 12.09 5.16
N GLU A 41 13.97 13.27 4.75
CA GLU A 41 13.93 14.47 5.58
C GLU A 41 13.05 15.53 4.93
N GLY A 42 12.25 16.22 5.75
CA GLY A 42 11.39 17.29 5.32
C GLY A 42 11.41 18.46 6.29
N THR A 43 10.88 19.60 5.84
CA THR A 43 10.77 20.80 6.67
C THR A 43 9.35 21.34 6.57
N TYR A 44 8.71 21.58 7.71
CA TYR A 44 7.40 22.23 7.77
C TYR A 44 7.52 23.72 7.40
N ALA A 45 6.41 24.35 7.00
CA ALA A 45 6.38 25.78 6.65
C ALA A 45 6.88 26.72 7.78
N ASN A 46 6.80 26.28 9.04
CA ASN A 46 7.31 27.01 10.20
C ASN A 46 8.82 26.80 10.47
N GLY A 47 9.53 26.12 9.56
CA GLY A 47 10.98 25.89 9.63
C GLY A 47 11.41 24.69 10.47
N ARG A 48 10.47 23.96 11.10
CA ARG A 48 10.82 22.74 11.87
C ARG A 48 11.07 21.57 10.93
N SER A 49 12.15 20.83 11.15
CA SER A 49 12.45 19.61 10.41
C SER A 49 11.66 18.40 10.95
N HIS A 50 11.43 17.43 10.08
CA HIS A 50 10.92 16.10 10.42
C HIS A 50 11.64 15.06 9.57
N ARG A 51 11.57 13.79 10.01
CA ARG A 51 12.04 12.65 9.23
C ARG A 51 10.92 11.64 9.04
N VAL A 52 10.94 10.95 7.91
CA VAL A 52 10.05 9.82 7.62
C VAL A 52 10.92 8.64 7.23
N ASN A 53 10.67 7.47 7.80
CA ASN A 53 11.33 6.24 7.40
C ASN A 53 10.30 5.22 6.94
N PHE A 54 10.47 4.70 5.73
CA PHE A 54 9.72 3.56 5.21
C PHE A 54 10.61 2.32 5.25
N ALA A 55 10.07 1.20 5.72
CA ALA A 55 10.77 -0.08 5.64
C ALA A 55 9.79 -1.23 5.41
N LEU A 56 10.23 -2.25 4.68
CA LEU A 56 9.54 -3.52 4.61
C LEU A 56 9.84 -4.35 5.86
N THR A 57 8.81 -4.95 6.44
CA THR A 57 8.90 -5.84 7.60
C THR A 57 8.01 -7.07 7.38
N ALA A 58 7.93 -7.97 8.37
CA ALA A 58 7.11 -9.19 8.31
C ALA A 58 7.31 -10.00 7.01
N GLY A 59 8.57 -10.16 6.58
CA GLY A 59 8.92 -10.87 5.34
C GLY A 59 8.53 -10.14 4.05
N GLY A 60 8.32 -8.83 4.10
CA GLY A 60 7.91 -8.00 2.95
C GLY A 60 6.41 -7.86 2.77
N SER A 61 5.60 -8.42 3.68
CA SER A 61 4.13 -8.33 3.62
C SER A 61 3.56 -7.06 4.25
N VAL A 62 4.37 -6.33 5.01
CA VAL A 62 3.96 -5.11 5.72
C VAL A 62 5.00 -4.03 5.50
N ILE A 63 4.53 -2.80 5.27
CA ILE A 63 5.37 -1.60 5.26
C ILE A 63 5.18 -0.88 6.60
N ILE A 64 6.28 -0.49 7.22
CA ILE A 64 6.30 0.40 8.37
C ILE A 64 6.72 1.80 7.92
N GLU A 65 5.85 2.79 8.12
CA GLU A 65 6.15 4.21 7.97
C GLU A 65 6.28 4.83 9.36
N THR A 66 7.41 5.49 9.63
CA THR A 66 7.66 6.16 10.92
C THR A 66 7.95 7.63 10.70
N TRP A 67 7.08 8.49 11.20
CA TRP A 67 7.30 9.94 11.24
C TRP A 67 7.96 10.34 12.55
N THR A 68 9.09 11.02 12.48
CA THR A 68 9.79 11.60 13.63
C THR A 68 9.69 13.13 13.58
N MET A 69 8.80 13.68 14.41
CA MET A 69 8.55 15.13 14.50
C MET A 69 9.38 15.81 15.60
N SER A 70 9.84 15.03 16.58
CA SER A 70 10.80 15.36 17.63
C SER A 70 11.34 14.06 18.26
N PRO A 71 12.38 14.10 19.11
CA PRO A 71 12.87 12.91 19.82
C PRO A 71 11.81 12.19 20.68
N THR A 72 10.75 12.89 21.07
CA THR A 72 9.68 12.37 21.94
C THR A 72 8.33 12.26 21.24
N ARG A 73 8.25 12.60 19.94
CA ARG A 73 6.99 12.65 19.20
C ARG A 73 7.14 11.95 17.86
N GLN A 74 6.68 10.71 17.82
CA GLN A 74 6.62 9.89 16.62
C GLN A 74 5.19 9.43 16.36
N SER A 75 4.85 9.29 15.09
CA SER A 75 3.70 8.49 14.63
C SER A 75 4.20 7.34 13.78
N LEU A 76 3.38 6.31 13.71
CA LEU A 76 3.70 5.05 13.05
C LEU A 76 2.50 4.63 12.22
N THR A 77 2.69 4.27 10.96
CA THR A 77 1.63 3.67 10.13
C THR A 77 2.11 2.31 9.63
N LEU A 78 1.27 1.29 9.75
CA LEU A 78 1.49 -0.03 9.16
C LEU A 78 0.57 -0.23 7.97
N TYR A 79 1.15 -0.49 6.80
CA TYR A 79 0.40 -0.79 5.58
C TYR A 79 0.47 -2.27 5.26
N ALA A 80 -0.69 -2.89 5.00
CA ALA A 80 -0.78 -4.31 4.66
C ALA A 80 -1.95 -4.58 3.72
N LEU A 81 -1.76 -5.53 2.80
CA LEU A 81 -2.83 -6.01 1.92
C LEU A 81 -3.78 -6.94 2.68
N ASP A 82 -5.07 -6.77 2.43
CA ASP A 82 -6.16 -7.65 2.86
C ASP A 82 -7.06 -7.98 1.65
N GLY A 83 -6.68 -9.03 0.92
CA GLY A 83 -7.28 -9.34 -0.38
C GLY A 83 -6.99 -8.23 -1.39
N GLU A 84 -8.05 -7.64 -1.95
CA GLU A 84 -7.96 -6.52 -2.90
C GLU A 84 -7.95 -5.14 -2.22
N ARG A 85 -7.84 -5.11 -0.88
CA ARG A 85 -7.81 -3.87 -0.08
C ARG A 85 -6.40 -3.60 0.43
N LEU A 86 -6.03 -2.32 0.47
CA LEU A 86 -4.86 -1.86 1.21
C LEU A 86 -5.35 -1.22 2.51
N LEU A 87 -4.89 -1.75 3.64
CA LEU A 87 -5.21 -1.24 4.96
C LEU A 87 -4.03 -0.46 5.53
N ALA A 88 -4.33 0.63 6.25
CA ALA A 88 -3.35 1.42 6.98
C ALA A 88 -3.78 1.51 8.45
N THR A 89 -3.00 0.93 9.37
CA THR A 89 -3.21 1.11 10.82
C THR A 89 -2.28 2.19 11.32
N HIS A 90 -2.82 3.34 11.69
CA HIS A 90 -2.04 4.48 12.15
C HIS A 90 -2.03 4.55 13.68
N TYR A 91 -0.86 4.73 14.26
CA TYR A 91 -0.63 4.94 15.69
C TYR A 91 -0.20 6.39 15.89
N CYS A 92 -1.13 7.17 16.42
CA CYS A 92 -0.88 8.56 16.69
C CYS A 92 -0.16 8.74 18.05
N PRO A 93 0.72 9.73 18.23
CA PRO A 93 1.28 10.06 19.55
C PRO A 93 0.22 10.43 20.60
N GLN A 94 -1.03 10.65 20.18
CA GLN A 94 -2.19 10.92 21.02
C GLN A 94 -2.83 9.63 21.59
N GLY A 95 -2.35 8.45 21.16
CA GLY A 95 -2.74 7.15 21.67
C GLY A 95 -3.89 6.45 20.94
N ASN A 96 -4.52 7.11 19.96
CA ASN A 96 -5.53 6.49 19.10
C ASN A 96 -4.90 5.64 17.99
N GLN A 97 -5.70 4.67 17.52
CA GLN A 97 -5.28 3.64 16.57
C GLN A 97 -6.33 3.45 15.44
N PRO A 98 -6.55 4.46 14.57
CA PRO A 98 -7.45 4.29 13.44
C PRO A 98 -6.91 3.25 12.44
N LEU A 99 -7.81 2.41 11.97
CA LEU A 99 -7.68 1.54 10.81
C LEU A 99 -8.35 2.25 9.63
N LEU A 100 -7.57 2.48 8.58
CA LEU A 100 -8.00 3.11 7.34
C LEU A 100 -7.95 2.11 6.19
N VAL A 101 -8.70 2.36 5.13
CA VAL A 101 -8.71 1.59 3.89
C VAL A 101 -8.55 2.51 2.70
N LEU A 102 -7.71 2.12 1.74
CA LEU A 102 -7.57 2.82 0.46
C LEU A 102 -8.90 2.74 -0.30
N THR A 103 -9.47 3.89 -0.65
CA THR A 103 -10.74 3.96 -1.38
C THR A 103 -10.56 4.32 -2.84
N GLU A 104 -9.65 5.23 -3.15
CA GLU A 104 -9.40 5.72 -4.50
C GLU A 104 -8.01 6.35 -4.62
N ARG A 105 -7.57 6.53 -5.87
CA ARG A 105 -6.44 7.37 -6.22
C ARG A 105 -6.95 8.49 -7.11
N ASP A 106 -6.57 9.73 -6.80
CA ASP A 106 -7.02 10.89 -7.57
C ASP A 106 -6.25 11.07 -8.88
N ALA A 107 -6.59 12.13 -9.62
CA ALA A 107 -5.96 12.42 -10.91
C ALA A 107 -4.51 12.91 -10.79
N ASP A 108 -4.05 13.25 -9.58
CA ASP A 108 -2.70 13.71 -9.27
C ASP A 108 -1.84 12.59 -8.64
N ASP A 109 -2.32 11.33 -8.71
CA ASP A 109 -1.70 10.12 -8.15
C ASP A 109 -1.60 10.08 -6.61
N HIS A 110 -2.45 10.83 -5.90
CA HIS A 110 -2.54 10.70 -4.44
C HIS A 110 -3.52 9.59 -4.03
N ASP A 111 -3.07 8.76 -3.08
CA ASP A 111 -3.86 7.68 -2.50
C ASP A 111 -4.72 8.18 -1.35
N HIS A 112 -6.04 8.00 -1.45
CA HIS A 112 -7.00 8.45 -0.44
C HIS A 112 -7.42 7.32 0.47
N PHE A 113 -7.12 7.44 1.76
CA PHE A 113 -7.51 6.47 2.79
C PHE A 113 -8.69 6.97 3.63
N ALA A 114 -9.75 6.17 3.70
CA ALA A 114 -10.92 6.45 4.52
C ALA A 114 -10.91 5.64 5.83
N PHE A 115 -11.47 6.22 6.89
CA PHE A 115 -11.65 5.53 8.17
C PHE A 115 -12.56 4.29 8.04
N LEU A 116 -12.09 3.16 8.54
CA LEU A 116 -12.82 1.89 8.56
C LEU A 116 -13.24 1.49 9.99
N ASP A 117 -12.30 1.52 10.93
CA ASP A 117 -12.52 1.16 12.35
C ASP A 117 -11.37 1.73 13.19
N GLY A 118 -11.34 1.50 14.50
CA GLY A 118 -10.16 1.77 15.30
C GLY A 118 -10.36 1.60 16.80
N THR A 119 -9.25 1.53 17.52
CA THR A 119 -9.28 1.43 18.98
C THR A 119 -8.85 2.73 19.65
N ASN A 120 -9.27 2.90 20.90
CA ASN A 120 -9.03 4.12 21.69
C ASN A 120 -9.56 5.40 20.99
N LEU A 121 -10.75 5.28 20.38
CA LEU A 121 -11.52 6.36 19.75
C LEU A 121 -12.78 6.69 20.57
N GLN A 122 -12.67 6.62 21.90
CA GLN A 122 -13.82 6.74 22.80
C GLN A 122 -14.42 8.15 22.86
N ASP A 123 -13.70 9.15 22.34
CA ASP A 123 -14.21 10.50 22.13
C ASP A 123 -14.31 10.78 20.62
N PRO A 124 -15.52 10.80 20.04
CA PRO A 124 -15.74 11.18 18.64
C PRO A 124 -15.27 12.61 18.32
N ASN A 125 -15.14 13.48 19.33
CA ASN A 125 -14.61 14.83 19.20
C ASN A 125 -13.14 14.94 19.66
N GLY A 126 -12.52 13.82 20.04
CA GLY A 126 -11.13 13.77 20.45
C GLY A 126 -10.21 14.01 19.26
N SER A 127 -9.03 14.58 19.49
CA SER A 127 -8.06 14.77 18.41
C SER A 127 -7.51 13.42 17.94
N HIS A 128 -7.90 13.00 16.73
CA HIS A 128 -7.43 11.80 16.07
C HIS A 128 -7.31 11.99 14.56
N GLN A 129 -6.52 11.13 13.90
CA GLN A 129 -6.32 11.20 12.47
C GLN A 129 -7.56 10.62 11.76
N HIS A 130 -8.29 11.47 11.03
CA HIS A 130 -9.52 11.11 10.32
C HIS A 130 -9.27 10.69 8.86
N ALA A 131 -8.11 11.07 8.32
CA ALA A 131 -7.65 10.76 6.97
C ALA A 131 -6.12 10.72 6.94
N LEU A 132 -5.56 9.97 5.99
CA LEU A 132 -4.14 9.96 5.64
C LEU A 132 -4.07 10.10 4.12
N GLU A 133 -3.26 11.05 3.66
CA GLU A 133 -2.98 11.38 2.26
C GLU A 133 -1.47 11.26 2.04
#